data_AF-A0A0N4TC08-F1
#
_entry.id   AF-A0A0N4TC08-F1
#
_cell.length_a   1.000
_cell.length_b   1.000
_cell.length_c   1.000
_cell.angle_alpha   90.00
_cell.angle_beta   90.00
_cell.angle_gamma   90.00
#
_symmetry.space_group_name_H-M   'P 1'
#
loop_
_entity.id
_entity.type
_entity.pdbx_description
1 polymer ?
#
loop_
_entity_poly.entity_id
_entity_poly.type
_entity_poly.pdbx_seq_one_letter_code
_entity_poly.pdbx_strand_id
1 'polypeptide(L)'
;MKQPPRYIIVENVCGFEASEAHHLLIDTLINLCYNFEEYIISPTKIGIPNSRPRYYLLAKLANNCIAIPTTSKIIDNWPKDDMAVLRSKAIGEYLCNEANEDNSLVILPEIVQRFGNVMSFVTPYNIHSSCFTKSYYRYVAGTGPILLQFSNNIQ
;
A
#
# COMPACT_ATOMS: atom_id res chain seq x y z
N MET A 1 0.04 32.42 -0.26
CA MET A 1 1.40 32.15 -0.78
C MET A 1 1.65 33.01 -2.01
N LYS A 2 2.84 33.61 -2.17
CA LYS A 2 3.14 34.48 -3.33
C LYS A 2 3.27 33.71 -4.65
N GLN A 3 3.68 32.43 -4.59
CA GLN A 3 3.75 31.53 -5.75
C GLN A 3 3.35 30.11 -5.29
N PRO A 4 2.09 29.70 -5.49
CA PRO A 4 1.65 28.36 -5.11
C PRO A 4 2.20 27.26 -6.05
N PRO A 5 2.49 26.05 -5.54
CA PRO A 5 2.98 24.96 -6.35
C PRO A 5 1.93 24.53 -7.37
N ARG A 6 2.33 24.32 -8.62
CA ARG A 6 1.39 23.94 -9.67
C ARG A 6 0.73 22.57 -9.44
N TYR A 7 1.44 21.65 -8.79
CA TYR A 7 0.99 20.29 -8.51
C TYR A 7 1.30 19.91 -7.06
N ILE A 8 0.40 19.16 -6.42
CA ILE A 8 0.58 18.59 -5.08
C ILE A 8 0.19 17.12 -5.16
N ILE A 9 1.00 16.27 -4.53
CA ILE A 9 0.67 14.85 -4.32
C ILE A 9 0.75 14.59 -2.82
N VAL A 10 -0.28 13.95 -2.27
CA VAL A 10 -0.32 13.50 -0.88
C VAL A 10 -0.50 12.00 -0.87
N GLU A 11 0.27 11.29 -0.05
CA GLU A 11 0.02 9.89 0.33
C GLU A 11 -0.26 9.86 1.82
N ASN A 12 -1.24 9.05 2.23
CA ASN A 12 -1.56 8.83 3.63
C ASN A 12 -2.18 7.46 3.87
N VAL A 13 -2.39 7.09 5.13
CA VAL A 13 -3.10 5.88 5.52
C VAL A 13 -4.60 5.97 5.22
N CYS A 14 -5.26 4.83 5.04
CA CYS A 14 -6.72 4.78 5.02
C CYS A 14 -7.29 5.27 6.36
N GLY A 15 -8.42 5.97 6.32
CA GLY A 15 -9.00 6.70 7.44
C GLY A 15 -8.55 8.15 7.52
N PHE A 16 -7.49 8.55 6.78
CA PHE A 16 -7.10 9.95 6.70
C PHE A 16 -8.21 10.83 6.10
N GLU A 17 -8.95 10.31 5.13
CA GLU A 17 -10.08 10.97 4.46
C GLU A 17 -11.24 11.37 5.40
N ALA A 18 -11.26 10.83 6.62
CA ALA A 18 -12.26 11.15 7.65
C ALA A 18 -11.67 12.01 8.78
N SER A 19 -10.45 12.52 8.62
CA SER A 19 -9.74 13.27 9.66
C SER A 19 -9.89 14.79 9.50
N GLU A 20 -9.80 15.53 10.61
CA GLU A 20 -9.77 17.00 10.58
C GLU A 20 -8.61 17.57 9.76
N ALA A 21 -7.48 16.88 9.72
CA ALA A 21 -6.33 17.28 8.91
C ALA A 21 -6.65 17.23 7.41
N HIS A 22 -7.44 16.24 6.99
CA HIS A 22 -7.93 16.15 5.62
C HIS A 22 -8.94 17.26 5.31
N HIS A 23 -9.90 17.53 6.19
CA HIS A 23 -10.84 18.65 6.01
C HIS A 23 -10.10 19.99 5.80
N LEU A 24 -9.11 20.28 6.65
CA LEU A 24 -8.28 21.48 6.52
C LEU A 24 -7.48 21.52 5.21
N LEU A 25 -6.97 20.37 4.75
CA LEU A 25 -6.27 20.26 3.47
C LEU A 25 -7.22 20.60 2.31
N ILE A 26 -8.40 19.99 2.28
CA ILE A 26 -9.40 20.21 1.22
C ILE A 26 -9.84 21.67 1.18
N ASP A 27 -10.19 22.26 2.32
CA ASP A 27 -10.56 23.67 2.41
C ASP A 27 -9.45 24.58 1.90
N THR A 28 -8.20 24.28 2.25
CA THR A 28 -7.04 25.05 1.78
C THR A 28 -6.87 24.95 0.26
N LEU A 29 -7.02 23.75 -0.31
CA LEU A 29 -6.93 23.52 -1.75
C LEU A 29 -8.04 24.25 -2.51
N ILE A 30 -9.28 24.22 -2.01
CA ILE A 30 -10.42 24.94 -2.58
C ILE A 30 -10.16 26.45 -2.56
N ASN A 31 -9.74 26.99 -1.41
CA ASN A 31 -9.46 28.42 -1.24
C ASN A 31 -8.33 28.92 -2.14
N LEU A 32 -7.38 28.06 -2.48
CA LEU A 32 -6.28 28.37 -3.40
C LEU A 32 -6.59 27.99 -4.86
N CYS A 33 -7.83 27.59 -5.18
CA CYS A 33 -8.29 27.24 -6.53
C CYS A 33 -7.53 26.04 -7.14
N TYR A 34 -7.29 24.98 -6.35
CA TYR A 34 -6.84 23.70 -6.87
C TYR A 34 -8.02 22.83 -7.30
N ASN A 35 -7.86 22.15 -8.43
CA ASN A 35 -8.64 20.95 -8.75
C ASN A 35 -7.92 19.76 -8.16
N PHE A 36 -8.63 18.78 -7.60
CA PHE A 36 -7.99 17.62 -7.00
C PHE A 36 -8.83 16.35 -7.13
N GLU A 37 -8.16 15.20 -7.16
CA GLU A 37 -8.78 13.88 -7.16
C GLU A 37 -8.23 13.07 -6.00
N GLU A 38 -9.08 12.21 -5.44
CA GLU A 38 -8.77 11.41 -4.26
C GLU A 38 -8.91 9.93 -4.56
N TYR A 39 -8.00 9.13 -4.01
CA TYR A 39 -7.90 7.70 -4.28
C TYR A 39 -7.68 6.90 -3.01
N ILE A 40 -8.27 5.72 -2.91
CA ILE A 40 -7.83 4.66 -1.99
C ILE A 40 -7.51 3.42 -2.81
N ILE A 41 -6.22 3.18 -3.01
CA ILE A 41 -5.73 2.12 -3.90
C ILE A 41 -4.64 1.30 -3.23
N SER A 42 -4.50 0.05 -3.67
CA SER A 42 -3.51 -0.91 -3.19
C SER A 42 -2.65 -1.40 -4.37
N PRO A 43 -1.37 -1.76 -4.14
CA PRO A 43 -0.52 -2.38 -5.15
C PRO A 43 -1.11 -3.63 -5.80
N THR A 44 -2.01 -4.34 -5.10
CA THR A 44 -2.74 -5.51 -5.65
C THR A 44 -3.51 -5.21 -6.92
N LYS A 45 -4.01 -3.98 -7.09
CA LYS A 45 -4.75 -3.57 -8.30
C LYS A 45 -3.84 -3.45 -9.54
N ILE A 46 -2.52 -3.40 -9.35
CA ILE A 46 -1.52 -3.35 -10.41
C ILE A 46 -0.65 -4.62 -10.47
N GLY A 47 -1.16 -5.74 -9.94
CA GLY A 47 -0.52 -7.05 -10.04
C GLY A 47 0.64 -7.29 -9.06
N ILE A 48 0.89 -6.38 -8.12
CA ILE A 48 1.88 -6.57 -7.06
C ILE A 48 1.23 -7.35 -5.90
N PRO A 49 1.80 -8.49 -5.45
CA PRO A 49 1.16 -9.39 -4.49
C PRO A 49 1.27 -8.93 -3.03
N ASN A 50 1.02 -7.65 -2.76
CA ASN A 50 1.03 -7.08 -1.41
C ASN A 50 -0.14 -6.13 -1.19
N SER A 51 -0.97 -6.44 -0.19
CA SER A 51 -2.05 -5.56 0.24
C SER A 51 -1.49 -4.39 1.02
N ARG A 52 -1.59 -3.19 0.45
CA ARG A 52 -1.17 -1.94 1.09
C ARG A 52 -2.10 -0.81 0.63
N PRO A 53 -3.38 -0.81 1.04
CA PRO A 53 -4.29 0.26 0.71
C PRO A 53 -3.79 1.58 1.33
N ARG A 54 -3.78 2.64 0.53
CA ARG A 54 -3.36 3.98 0.91
C ARG A 54 -4.25 5.03 0.29
N TYR A 55 -4.46 6.10 1.03
CA TYR A 55 -5.06 7.31 0.55
C TYR A 55 -4.06 8.07 -0.32
N TYR A 56 -4.50 8.57 -1.46
CA TYR A 56 -3.74 9.49 -2.30
C TYR A 56 -4.61 10.68 -2.69
N LEU A 57 -4.01 11.87 -2.77
CA LEU A 57 -4.62 13.05 -3.36
C LEU A 57 -3.69 13.64 -4.41
N LEU A 58 -4.23 13.91 -5.59
CA LEU A 58 -3.55 14.58 -6.70
C LEU A 58 -4.20 15.94 -6.92
N ALA A 59 -3.49 17.04 -6.64
CA ALA A 59 -3.98 18.39 -6.83
C ALA A 59 -3.23 19.13 -7.95
N LYS A 60 -3.95 19.94 -8.71
CA LYS A 60 -3.43 20.81 -9.77
C LYS A 60 -4.02 22.21 -9.62
N LEU A 61 -3.16 23.22 -9.57
CA LEU A 61 -3.57 24.61 -9.53
C LEU A 61 -4.33 24.96 -10.82
N ALA A 62 -5.56 25.46 -10.69
CA ALA A 62 -6.38 25.83 -11.84
C ALA A 62 -5.90 27.17 -12.44
N ASN A 63 -5.93 27.26 -13.77
CA ASN A 63 -5.59 28.51 -14.47
C ASN A 63 -6.72 29.55 -14.40
N ASN A 64 -7.97 29.12 -14.18
CA ASN A 64 -9.17 29.97 -14.04
C ASN A 64 -9.99 29.50 -12.84
N CYS A 65 -10.48 30.45 -12.02
CA CYS A 65 -11.25 30.19 -10.79
C CYS A 65 -12.71 29.75 -11.04
N ILE A 66 -12.95 28.81 -11.94
CA ILE A 66 -14.25 28.13 -12.05
C ILE A 66 -14.08 26.80 -11.34
N ALA A 67 -14.08 26.85 -10.01
CA ALA A 67 -14.00 25.66 -9.17
C ALA A 67 -15.31 24.88 -9.33
N ILE A 68 -15.31 23.90 -10.23
CA ILE A 68 -16.30 22.84 -10.18
C ILE A 68 -15.77 21.87 -9.12
N PRO A 69 -16.53 21.59 -8.03
CA PRO A 69 -16.09 20.66 -7.00
C PRO A 69 -15.73 19.35 -7.67
N THR A 70 -14.42 19.05 -7.69
CA THR A 70 -13.92 17.82 -8.27
C THR A 70 -14.42 16.72 -7.34
N THR A 71 -15.26 15.86 -7.89
CA THR A 71 -15.99 14.73 -7.28
C THR A 71 -15.66 14.43 -5.82
N SER A 72 -16.64 14.57 -4.92
CA SER A 72 -16.59 14.12 -3.51
C SER A 72 -16.51 12.60 -3.32
N LYS A 73 -16.20 11.85 -4.38
CA LYS A 73 -16.09 10.40 -4.35
C LYS A 73 -14.63 10.01 -4.44
N ILE A 74 -14.15 9.32 -3.40
CA ILE A 74 -12.84 8.68 -3.40
C ILE A 74 -12.84 7.51 -4.39
N ILE A 75 -11.85 7.49 -5.27
CA ILE A 75 -11.72 6.52 -6.36
C ILE A 75 -10.94 5.30 -5.87
N ASP A 76 -11.44 4.09 -6.12
CA ASP A 76 -10.84 2.82 -5.67
C ASP A 76 -10.09 2.04 -6.75
N ASN A 77 -9.93 2.67 -7.91
CA ASN A 77 -9.22 2.13 -9.06
C ASN A 77 -8.11 3.11 -9.49
N TRP A 78 -7.03 2.55 -10.04
CA TRP A 78 -5.92 3.37 -10.53
C TRP A 78 -6.37 4.26 -11.70
N PRO A 79 -5.91 5.53 -11.78
CA PRO A 79 -6.21 6.42 -12.90
C PRO A 79 -5.67 5.77 -14.18
N LYS A 80 -6.57 5.51 -15.14
CA LYS A 80 -6.30 4.68 -16.32
C LYS A 80 -5.44 5.41 -17.35
N ASP A 81 -4.58 4.66 -18.02
CA ASP A 81 -4.60 4.54 -19.48
C ASP A 81 -4.08 3.12 -19.81
N ASP A 82 -4.90 2.29 -20.47
CA ASP A 82 -4.59 0.90 -20.84
C ASP A 82 -3.75 0.10 -19.82
N MET A 83 -4.40 -0.32 -18.74
CA MET A 83 -3.90 -1.42 -17.91
C MET A 83 -4.00 -2.72 -18.72
N ALA A 84 -3.14 -2.86 -19.74
CA ALA A 84 -2.83 -4.14 -20.37
C ALA A 84 -2.68 -5.13 -19.23
N VAL A 85 -3.61 -6.08 -19.14
CA VAL A 85 -3.88 -6.95 -18.00
C VAL A 85 -2.61 -7.18 -17.19
N LEU A 86 -2.39 -6.39 -16.13
CA LEU A 86 -1.14 -6.50 -15.39
C LEU A 86 -1.16 -7.88 -14.76
N ARG A 87 -0.25 -8.75 -15.23
CA ARG A 87 -0.17 -10.12 -14.77
C ARG A 87 0.02 -10.09 -13.27
N SER A 88 -0.85 -10.76 -12.54
CA SER A 88 -0.64 -10.98 -11.11
C SER A 88 0.68 -11.73 -10.93
N LYS A 89 1.63 -11.09 -10.24
CA LYS A 89 2.91 -11.68 -9.92
C LYS A 89 2.78 -12.56 -8.69
N ALA A 90 3.49 -13.68 -8.66
CA ALA A 90 3.61 -14.48 -7.45
C ALA A 90 4.64 -13.87 -6.49
N ILE A 91 4.51 -14.13 -5.19
CA ILE A 91 5.49 -13.68 -4.18
C ILE A 91 6.90 -14.18 -4.53
N GLY A 92 7.01 -15.38 -5.10
CA GLY A 92 8.26 -15.99 -5.55
C GLY A 92 9.09 -15.11 -6.49
N GLU A 93 8.44 -14.23 -7.27
CA GLU A 93 9.12 -13.31 -8.20
C GLU A 93 9.86 -12.16 -7.49
N TYR A 94 9.60 -11.98 -6.19
CA TYR A 94 10.23 -10.95 -5.34
C TYR A 94 11.22 -11.54 -4.33
N LEU A 95 11.41 -12.87 -4.33
CA LEU A 95 12.32 -13.52 -3.39
C LEU A 95 13.77 -13.33 -3.83
N CYS A 96 14.63 -13.08 -2.84
CA CYS A 96 16.07 -12.95 -2.99
C CYS A 96 16.70 -14.30 -2.65
N ASN A 97 17.43 -14.91 -3.58
CA ASN A 97 17.98 -16.26 -3.39
C ASN A 97 19.05 -16.27 -2.28
N GLU A 98 19.80 -15.19 -2.16
CA GLU A 98 20.84 -14.98 -1.14
C GLU A 98 20.24 -14.99 0.28
N ALA A 99 18.97 -14.62 0.43
CA ALA A 99 18.27 -14.66 1.72
C ALA A 99 18.05 -16.08 2.26
N ASN A 100 18.11 -17.11 1.40
CA ASN A 100 17.98 -18.51 1.84
C ASN A 100 19.21 -18.96 2.65
N GLU A 101 20.34 -18.28 2.54
CA GLU A 101 21.57 -18.58 3.27
C GLU A 101 21.65 -17.82 4.61
N ASP A 102 20.74 -16.86 4.85
CA ASP A 102 20.70 -16.06 6.06
C ASP A 102 19.84 -16.72 7.15
N ASN A 103 20.49 -17.49 8.02
CA ASN A 103 19.84 -18.14 9.16
C ASN A 103 19.20 -17.15 10.15
N SER A 104 19.53 -15.84 10.11
CA SER A 104 18.91 -14.84 10.98
C SER A 104 17.46 -14.51 10.60
N LEU A 105 17.04 -14.90 9.39
CA LEU A 105 15.67 -14.75 8.90
C LEU A 105 14.75 -15.91 9.34
N VAL A 106 15.32 -17.00 9.86
CA VAL A 106 14.56 -18.17 10.30
C VAL A 106 13.86 -17.87 11.62
N ILE A 107 12.56 -18.12 11.66
CA ILE A 107 11.79 -18.04 12.90
C ILE A 107 11.96 -19.33 13.68
N LEU A 108 12.41 -19.20 14.92
CA LEU A 108 12.62 -20.35 15.81
C LEU A 108 11.31 -21.14 16.04
N PRO A 109 11.35 -22.49 16.06
CA PRO A 109 10.17 -23.33 16.23
C PRO A 109 9.35 -23.00 17.49
N GLU A 110 10.00 -22.58 18.58
CA GLU A 110 9.33 -22.22 19.83
C GLU A 110 8.45 -20.97 19.67
N ILE A 111 8.87 -20.02 18.82
CA ILE A 111 8.09 -18.82 18.49
C ILE A 111 6.87 -19.22 17.65
N VAL A 112 7.06 -20.11 16.68
CA VAL A 112 5.96 -20.63 15.85
C VAL A 112 4.96 -21.42 16.69
N GLN A 113 5.43 -22.27 17.60
CA GLN A 113 4.56 -23.03 18.50
C GLN A 113 3.74 -22.11 19.42
N ARG A 114 4.34 -21.01 19.88
CA ARG A 114 3.69 -20.06 20.79
C ARG A 114 2.72 -19.10 20.09
N PHE A 115 3.04 -18.65 18.89
CA PHE A 115 2.33 -17.54 18.23
C PHE A 115 1.87 -17.85 16.79
N GLY A 116 2.02 -19.08 16.31
CA GLY A 116 1.69 -19.45 14.93
C GLY A 116 0.24 -19.18 14.55
N ASN A 117 -0.69 -19.18 15.52
CA ASN A 117 -2.10 -18.89 15.32
C ASN A 117 -2.41 -17.43 14.93
N VAL A 118 -1.48 -16.50 15.18
CA VAL A 118 -1.62 -15.07 14.84
C VAL A 118 -0.67 -14.64 13.72
N MET A 119 0.16 -15.56 13.21
CA MET A 119 1.06 -15.32 12.10
C MET A 119 0.32 -15.42 10.76
N SER A 120 0.71 -14.57 9.81
CA SER A 120 0.19 -14.59 8.44
C SER A 120 1.15 -15.35 7.52
N PHE A 121 0.98 -16.65 7.34
CA PHE A 121 1.88 -17.43 6.46
C PHE A 121 1.59 -17.23 4.97
N VAL A 122 2.64 -17.21 4.15
CA VAL A 122 2.58 -17.22 2.68
C VAL A 122 3.64 -18.15 2.12
N THR A 123 3.44 -18.62 0.90
CA THR A 123 4.38 -19.43 0.12
C THR A 123 4.84 -18.65 -1.12
N PRO A 124 5.92 -19.07 -1.81
CA PRO A 124 6.33 -18.45 -3.07
C PRO A 124 5.24 -18.43 -4.15
N TYR A 125 4.26 -19.34 -4.09
CA TYR A 125 3.18 -19.45 -5.07
C TYR A 125 1.98 -18.55 -4.79
N ASN A 126 1.89 -17.97 -3.59
CA ASN A 126 0.78 -17.06 -3.29
C ASN A 126 0.91 -15.77 -4.11
N ILE A 127 -0.23 -15.23 -4.53
CA ILE A 127 -0.35 -13.95 -5.27
C ILE A 127 -0.86 -12.81 -4.38
N HIS A 128 -0.87 -13.03 -3.06
CA HIS A 128 -1.36 -12.07 -2.08
C HIS A 128 -0.58 -12.22 -0.77
N SER A 129 -0.26 -11.08 -0.16
CA SER A 129 0.32 -10.99 1.18
C SER A 129 -0.26 -9.80 1.95
N SER A 130 -0.17 -9.84 3.28
CA SER A 130 -0.58 -8.75 4.17
C SER A 130 0.42 -7.58 4.13
N CYS A 131 0.02 -6.42 4.65
CA CYS A 131 0.84 -5.21 4.67
C CYS A 131 2.03 -5.37 5.61
N PHE A 132 3.23 -4.98 5.16
CA PHE A 132 4.37 -4.79 6.06
C PHE A 132 4.22 -3.48 6.85
N THR A 133 4.32 -3.59 8.17
CA THR A 133 4.32 -2.47 9.11
C THR A 133 5.73 -2.17 9.62
N LYS A 134 5.89 -1.01 10.29
CA LYS A 134 7.15 -0.63 10.95
C LYS A 134 7.67 -1.68 11.95
N SER A 135 6.76 -2.46 12.54
CA SER A 135 7.09 -3.42 13.58
C SER A 135 7.27 -4.85 13.06
N TYR A 136 7.29 -5.03 11.73
CA TYR A 136 7.68 -6.30 11.12
C TYR A 136 9.04 -6.76 11.68
N TYR A 137 9.24 -8.09 11.76
CA TYR A 137 10.35 -8.75 12.48
C TYR A 137 10.33 -8.63 14.02
N ARG A 138 9.77 -7.56 14.61
CA ARG A 138 9.70 -7.40 16.08
C ARG A 138 8.46 -8.04 16.71
N TYR A 139 7.31 -7.91 16.05
CA TYR A 139 6.05 -8.53 16.49
C TYR A 139 5.50 -9.41 15.37
N VAL A 140 4.81 -10.47 15.75
CA VAL A 140 4.34 -11.53 14.84
C VAL A 140 2.89 -11.33 14.37
N ALA A 141 2.06 -10.66 15.17
CA ALA A 141 0.65 -10.44 14.86
C ALA A 141 0.45 -9.13 14.09
N GLY A 142 -0.20 -9.19 12.93
CA GLY A 142 -0.65 -8.00 12.18
C GLY A 142 0.46 -7.13 11.61
N THR A 143 1.70 -7.61 11.55
CA THR A 143 2.85 -6.80 11.12
C THR A 143 3.34 -7.08 9.71
N GLY A 144 2.95 -8.22 9.12
CA GLY A 144 3.29 -8.64 7.77
C GLY A 144 3.24 -10.16 7.60
N PRO A 145 3.43 -10.64 6.36
CA PRO A 145 3.45 -12.06 6.03
C PRO A 145 4.76 -12.72 6.48
N ILE A 146 4.74 -14.02 6.77
CA ILE A 146 5.92 -14.85 7.00
C ILE A 146 6.01 -15.87 5.89
N LEU A 147 7.18 -15.93 5.23
CA LEU A 147 7.41 -16.89 4.15
C LEU A 147 7.60 -18.30 4.75
N LEU A 148 6.79 -19.23 4.28
CA LEU A 148 6.91 -20.64 4.56
C LEU A 148 7.62 -21.31 3.39
N GLN A 149 8.79 -21.85 3.66
CA GLN A 149 9.57 -22.65 2.72
C GLN A 149 9.49 -24.11 3.16
N PHE A 150 9.06 -24.97 2.24
CA PHE A 150 9.15 -26.40 2.45
C PHE A 150 10.54 -26.85 2.02
N SER A 151 11.31 -27.46 2.92
CA SER A 151 12.50 -28.19 2.52
C SER A 151 12.08 -29.39 1.67
N ASN A 152 12.69 -29.57 0.49
CA ASN A 152 12.49 -30.75 -0.36
C ASN A 152 13.00 -32.07 0.26
N ASN A 153 13.37 -32.07 1.53
CA ASN A 153 13.76 -33.27 2.27
C ASN A 153 12.49 -34.01 2.71
N ILE A 154 11.92 -34.78 1.78
CA ILE A 154 11.12 -35.94 2.13
C ILE A 154 12.13 -36.93 2.74
N GLN A 155 12.17 -37.01 4.07
CA GLN A 155 12.75 -38.16 4.78
C GLN A 155 11.75 -39.30 4.80
#